data_AF-A0A0V0Y6T3-F1
#
_entry.id   AF-A0A0V0Y6T3-F1
#
_cell.length_a   1.000
_cell.length_b   1.000
_cell.length_c   1.000
_cell.angle_alpha   90.00
_cell.angle_beta   90.00
_cell.angle_gamma   90.00
#
_symmetry.space_group_name_H-M   'P 1'
#
loop_
_entity.id
_entity.type
_entity.pdbx_description
1 polymer ?
#
loop_
_entity_poly.entity_id
_entity_poly.type
_entity_poly.pdbx_seq_one_letter_code
_entity_poly.pdbx_strand_id
1 'polypeptide(L)'
;MDVMLMFIYGGVLEIPDNVDLIELYRLADITRLDALKTLAVLELRAKRCHYFHKPCSQCATFVLRHLSQFNEEEGLQELYEAALDWQAEHFADIWRSKSFSQLSEHVQNACYERILDQVNSESALQLLLDCDALLKRSRTLVAAVSTKVARISEHCLERIGNNFADILASDYFVHLGKGFAFDLPFFEDLLPTVIHSLQLEEACRVLAKLAELKALVSSQISSNDETWNEVRFLHFLKRLYELCDSRLIHHASQVVNCHN
;
A
#
# COMPACT_ATOMS: atom_id res chain seq x y z
N MET A 1 -27.44 -29.21 7.42
CA MET A 1 -27.82 -30.32 6.51
C MET A 1 -29.02 -29.98 5.65
N ASP A 2 -30.02 -29.26 6.16
CA ASP A 2 -31.26 -28.96 5.41
C ASP A 2 -31.03 -28.24 4.08
N VAL A 3 -30.13 -27.26 4.03
CA VAL A 3 -29.77 -26.54 2.78
C VAL A 3 -29.21 -27.49 1.71
N MET A 4 -28.39 -28.46 2.11
CA MET A 4 -27.82 -29.43 1.18
C MET A 4 -28.90 -30.37 0.60
N LEU A 5 -29.86 -30.78 1.43
CA LEU A 5 -31.00 -31.58 0.95
C LEU A 5 -31.90 -30.77 0.02
N MET A 6 -32.17 -29.51 0.33
CA MET A 6 -32.91 -28.60 -0.54
C MET A 6 -32.19 -28.35 -1.86
N PHE A 7 -30.86 -28.29 -1.84
CA PHE A 7 -30.05 -28.17 -3.05
C PHE A 7 -30.14 -29.42 -3.93
N ILE A 8 -29.90 -30.62 -3.36
CA ILE A 8 -29.90 -31.89 -4.11
C ILE A 8 -31.29 -32.24 -4.63
N TYR A 9 -32.33 -32.15 -3.79
CA TYR A 9 -33.66 -32.64 -4.10
C TYR A 9 -34.63 -31.55 -4.58
N GLY A 10 -34.37 -30.29 -4.21
CA GLY A 10 -35.21 -29.15 -4.56
C GLY A 10 -34.60 -28.22 -5.61
N GLY A 11 -33.31 -28.37 -5.95
CA GLY A 11 -32.62 -27.45 -6.87
C GLY A 11 -32.56 -26.00 -6.36
N VAL A 12 -32.74 -25.80 -5.05
CA VAL A 12 -32.78 -24.46 -4.45
C VAL A 12 -31.35 -23.91 -4.37
N LEU A 13 -31.13 -22.76 -5.02
CA LEU A 13 -29.84 -22.06 -5.02
C LEU A 13 -29.77 -20.93 -3.98
N GLU A 14 -30.89 -20.57 -3.37
CA GLU A 14 -30.91 -19.52 -2.36
C GLU A 14 -30.40 -20.05 -1.02
N ILE A 15 -29.29 -19.48 -0.56
CA ILE A 15 -28.72 -19.81 0.75
C ILE A 15 -29.24 -18.81 1.80
N PRO A 16 -29.90 -19.28 2.88
CA PRO A 16 -30.35 -18.43 3.97
C PRO A 16 -29.20 -17.69 4.68
N ASP A 17 -29.43 -16.45 5.12
CA ASP A 17 -28.38 -15.57 5.66
C ASP A 17 -27.81 -16.02 7.02
N ASN A 18 -28.52 -16.90 7.71
CA ASN A 18 -28.12 -17.47 9.01
C ASN A 18 -27.12 -18.63 8.89
N VAL A 19 -26.83 -19.10 7.67
CA VAL A 19 -25.91 -20.20 7.42
C VAL A 19 -24.47 -19.69 7.39
N ASP A 20 -23.57 -20.41 8.05
CA ASP A 20 -22.14 -20.20 7.88
C ASP A 20 -21.72 -20.77 6.52
N LEU A 21 -21.35 -19.86 5.62
CA LEU A 21 -21.00 -20.20 4.24
C LEU A 21 -19.66 -20.96 4.16
N ILE A 22 -18.77 -20.80 5.15
CA ILE A 22 -17.49 -21.52 5.18
C ILE A 22 -17.73 -22.98 5.62
N GLU A 23 -18.58 -23.19 6.63
CA GLU A 23 -19.00 -24.55 7.00
C GLU A 23 -19.79 -25.22 5.87
N LEU A 24 -20.66 -24.47 5.17
CA LEU A 24 -21.36 -24.98 4.01
C LEU A 24 -20.40 -25.38 2.89
N TYR A 25 -19.36 -24.58 2.62
CA TYR A 25 -18.31 -24.90 1.67
C TYR A 25 -17.58 -26.20 2.07
N ARG A 26 -17.17 -26.34 3.34
CA ARG A 26 -16.53 -27.57 3.87
C ARG A 26 -17.42 -28.79 3.73
N LEU A 27 -18.70 -28.66 4.06
CA LEU A 27 -19.67 -29.74 3.90
C LEU A 27 -19.85 -30.13 2.44
N ALA A 28 -19.92 -29.15 1.54
CA ALA A 28 -20.01 -29.39 0.10
C ALA A 28 -18.74 -30.07 -0.44
N ASP A 29 -17.57 -29.76 0.11
CA ASP A 29 -16.30 -30.41 -0.23
C ASP A 29 -16.25 -31.87 0.20
N ILE A 30 -16.58 -32.15 1.47
CA ILE A 30 -16.63 -33.52 2.01
C ILE A 30 -17.64 -34.39 1.24
N THR A 31 -18.76 -33.80 0.83
CA THR A 31 -19.82 -34.51 0.08
C THR A 31 -19.61 -34.53 -1.44
N ARG A 32 -18.53 -33.89 -1.93
CA ARG A 32 -18.17 -33.79 -3.36
C ARG A 32 -19.27 -33.19 -4.23
N LEU A 33 -19.93 -32.16 -3.71
CA LEU A 33 -20.95 -31.39 -4.41
C LEU A 33 -20.34 -30.11 -4.99
N ASP A 34 -19.66 -30.23 -6.12
CA ASP A 34 -18.89 -29.12 -6.71
C ASP A 34 -19.76 -27.88 -7.00
N ALA A 35 -20.98 -28.08 -7.49
CA ALA A 35 -21.90 -26.98 -7.75
C ALA A 35 -22.29 -26.21 -6.47
N LEU A 36 -22.43 -26.91 -5.34
CA LEU A 36 -22.71 -26.29 -4.05
C LEU A 36 -21.47 -25.59 -3.48
N LYS A 37 -20.26 -26.14 -3.72
CA LYS A 37 -19.01 -25.46 -3.38
C LYS A 37 -18.91 -24.12 -4.12
N THR A 38 -19.11 -24.13 -5.45
CA THR A 38 -19.08 -22.90 -6.26
C THR A 38 -20.12 -21.89 -5.79
N LEU A 39 -21.34 -22.35 -5.49
CA LEU A 39 -22.40 -21.49 -4.96
C LEU A 39 -22.00 -20.86 -3.63
N ALA A 40 -21.42 -21.63 -2.69
CA ALA A 40 -20.97 -21.10 -1.40
C ALA A 40 -19.88 -20.03 -1.58
N VAL A 41 -18.93 -20.23 -2.51
CA VAL A 41 -17.89 -19.23 -2.82
C VAL A 41 -18.49 -17.96 -3.43
N LEU A 42 -19.46 -18.09 -4.34
CA LEU A 42 -20.14 -16.96 -4.95
C LEU A 42 -20.92 -16.14 -3.90
N GLU A 43 -21.64 -16.82 -3.00
CA GLU A 43 -22.36 -16.18 -1.91
C GLU A 43 -21.40 -15.53 -0.89
N LEU A 44 -20.23 -16.14 -0.61
CA LEU A 44 -19.18 -15.51 0.21
C LEU A 44 -18.72 -14.19 -0.41
N ARG A 45 -18.40 -14.21 -1.71
CA ARG A 45 -17.99 -13.03 -2.47
C ARG A 45 -19.09 -11.96 -2.44
N ALA A 46 -20.34 -12.34 -2.67
CA ALA A 46 -21.46 -11.41 -2.78
C ALA A 46 -21.92 -10.82 -1.44
N LYS A 47 -22.17 -11.66 -0.43
CA LYS A 47 -22.85 -11.25 0.82
C LYS A 47 -21.90 -10.91 1.97
N ARG A 48 -20.68 -11.43 1.98
CA ARG A 48 -19.75 -11.25 3.10
C ARG A 48 -18.55 -10.39 2.74
N CYS A 49 -17.93 -10.65 1.59
CA CYS A 49 -16.81 -9.86 1.08
C CYS A 49 -17.26 -8.62 0.28
N HIS A 50 -18.52 -8.57 -0.18
CA HIS A 50 -19.05 -7.53 -1.08
C HIS A 50 -18.10 -7.25 -2.26
N TYR A 51 -17.56 -8.30 -2.86
CA TYR A 51 -16.61 -8.24 -3.97
C TYR A 51 -15.40 -7.31 -3.72
N PHE A 52 -14.93 -7.21 -2.48
CA PHE A 52 -13.76 -6.40 -2.13
C PHE A 52 -13.89 -4.93 -2.55
N HIS A 53 -15.09 -4.37 -2.41
CA HIS A 53 -15.31 -2.92 -2.52
C HIS A 53 -14.54 -2.14 -1.44
N LYS A 54 -14.63 -0.80 -1.49
CA LYS A 54 -14.00 0.09 -0.50
C LYS A 54 -14.27 -0.36 0.94
N PRO A 55 -13.26 -0.41 1.83
CA PRO A 55 -13.41 -0.99 3.17
C PRO A 55 -14.55 -0.38 3.97
N CYS A 56 -15.58 -1.19 4.18
CA CYS A 56 -16.60 -0.94 5.18
C CYS A 56 -16.33 -1.79 6.43
N SER A 57 -16.91 -1.40 7.57
CA SER A 57 -16.71 -2.09 8.85
C SER A 57 -17.04 -3.58 8.78
N GLN A 58 -18.08 -3.96 8.03
CA GLN A 58 -18.50 -5.35 7.89
C GLN A 58 -17.47 -6.19 7.12
N CYS A 59 -17.04 -5.71 5.95
CA CYS A 59 -16.06 -6.45 5.12
C CYS A 59 -14.71 -6.52 5.81
N ALA A 60 -14.21 -5.43 6.38
CA ALA A 60 -12.95 -5.43 7.11
C ALA A 60 -12.96 -6.41 8.29
N THR A 61 -14.05 -6.44 9.07
CA THR A 61 -14.15 -7.40 10.18
C THR A 61 -14.30 -8.85 9.70
N PHE A 62 -15.12 -9.10 8.67
CA PHE A 62 -15.36 -10.45 8.18
C PHE A 62 -14.15 -11.03 7.47
N VAL A 63 -13.59 -10.33 6.48
CA VAL A 63 -12.46 -10.80 5.67
C VAL A 63 -11.25 -11.07 6.56
N LEU A 64 -10.90 -10.11 7.42
CA LEU A 64 -9.75 -10.27 8.31
C LEU A 64 -9.90 -11.45 9.27
N ARG A 65 -11.09 -11.65 9.85
CA ARG A 65 -11.35 -12.75 10.79
C ARG A 65 -11.18 -14.12 10.14
N HIS A 66 -11.57 -14.26 8.87
CA HIS A 66 -11.59 -15.53 8.16
C HIS A 66 -10.40 -15.74 7.21
N LEU A 67 -9.43 -14.81 7.16
CA LEU A 67 -8.23 -14.92 6.33
C LEU A 67 -7.48 -16.24 6.54
N SER A 68 -7.33 -16.69 7.80
CA SER A 68 -6.67 -17.97 8.08
C SER A 68 -7.44 -19.16 7.49
N GLN A 69 -8.77 -19.12 7.54
CA GLN A 69 -9.61 -20.19 7.00
C GLN A 69 -9.56 -20.20 5.47
N PHE A 70 -9.50 -19.05 4.81
CA PHE A 70 -9.33 -18.98 3.36
C PHE A 70 -8.02 -19.60 2.89
N ASN A 71 -6.96 -19.52 3.70
CA ASN A 71 -5.66 -20.13 3.42
C ASN A 71 -5.61 -21.65 3.69
N GLU A 72 -6.47 -22.16 4.57
CA GLU A 72 -6.53 -23.59 4.90
C GLU A 72 -7.28 -24.40 3.82
N GLU A 73 -8.28 -23.80 3.19
CA GLU A 73 -9.16 -24.45 2.23
C GLU A 73 -8.66 -24.24 0.80
N GLU A 74 -8.23 -25.31 0.12
CA GLU A 74 -7.63 -25.24 -1.23
C GLU A 74 -8.51 -24.51 -2.25
N GLY A 75 -9.83 -24.73 -2.23
CA GLY A 75 -10.75 -24.06 -3.16
C GLY A 75 -11.15 -22.63 -2.76
N LEU A 76 -10.61 -22.09 -1.66
CA LEU A 76 -10.75 -20.68 -1.28
C LEU A 76 -9.46 -19.88 -1.55
N GLN A 77 -8.43 -20.49 -2.14
CA GLN A 77 -7.15 -19.83 -2.38
C GLN A 77 -7.25 -18.55 -3.22
N GLU A 78 -8.09 -18.54 -4.27
CA GLU A 78 -8.35 -17.31 -5.04
C GLU A 78 -8.95 -16.19 -4.17
N LEU A 79 -9.82 -16.56 -3.23
CA LEU A 79 -10.45 -15.60 -2.32
C LEU A 79 -9.43 -15.08 -1.30
N TYR A 80 -8.53 -15.95 -0.84
CA TYR A 80 -7.42 -15.58 0.02
C TYR A 80 -6.48 -14.59 -0.67
N GLU A 81 -6.07 -14.87 -1.91
CA GLU A 81 -5.20 -14.00 -2.68
C GLU A 81 -5.86 -12.64 -2.94
N ALA A 82 -7.12 -12.63 -3.37
CA ALA A 82 -7.87 -11.39 -3.56
C ALA A 82 -8.06 -10.60 -2.26
N ALA A 83 -8.24 -11.27 -1.12
CA ALA A 83 -8.33 -10.62 0.18
C ALA A 83 -6.99 -9.99 0.62
N LEU A 84 -5.87 -10.64 0.30
CA LEU A 84 -4.53 -10.12 0.57
C LEU A 84 -4.19 -8.93 -0.34
N ASP A 85 -4.63 -8.94 -1.60
CA ASP A 85 -4.48 -7.79 -2.49
C ASP A 85 -5.35 -6.62 -2.05
N TRP A 86 -6.62 -6.89 -1.74
CA TRP A 86 -7.55 -5.88 -1.24
C TRP A 86 -7.06 -5.21 0.06
N GLN A 87 -6.46 -5.97 0.99
CA GLN A 87 -5.92 -5.37 2.20
C GLN A 87 -4.70 -4.50 1.94
N ALA A 88 -3.89 -4.83 0.92
CA ALA A 88 -2.72 -4.04 0.55
C ALA A 88 -3.14 -2.73 -0.14
N GLU A 89 -4.13 -2.77 -1.04
CA GLU A 89 -4.70 -1.59 -1.69
C GLU A 89 -5.33 -0.60 -0.70
N HIS A 90 -5.92 -1.12 0.37
CA HIS A 90 -6.62 -0.33 1.40
C HIS A 90 -5.93 -0.36 2.77
N PHE A 91 -4.60 -0.51 2.76
CA PHE A 91 -3.75 -0.65 3.93
C PHE A 91 -4.07 0.34 5.06
N ALA A 92 -4.12 1.64 4.75
CA ALA A 92 -4.26 2.71 5.75
C ALA A 92 -5.58 2.63 6.56
N ASP A 93 -6.66 2.17 5.94
CA ASP A 93 -7.96 2.05 6.59
C ASP A 93 -8.09 0.73 7.35
N ILE A 94 -7.52 -0.36 6.81
CA ILE A 94 -7.65 -1.71 7.34
C ILE A 94 -6.75 -1.94 8.55
N TRP A 95 -5.48 -1.54 8.48
CA TRP A 95 -4.52 -1.74 9.57
C TRP A 95 -4.82 -0.87 10.79
N ARG A 96 -5.58 0.22 10.60
CA ARG A 96 -6.10 1.05 11.68
C ARG A 96 -7.21 0.34 12.47
N SER A 97 -7.88 -0.64 11.89
CA SER A 97 -8.99 -1.34 12.53
C SER A 97 -8.52 -2.20 13.71
N LYS A 98 -9.38 -2.32 14.74
CA LYS A 98 -9.13 -3.26 15.86
C LYS A 98 -9.13 -4.71 15.39
N SER A 99 -9.88 -5.01 14.33
CA SER A 99 -9.95 -6.35 13.73
C SER A 99 -8.58 -6.84 13.27
N PHE A 100 -7.74 -5.96 12.70
CA PHE A 100 -6.38 -6.31 12.28
C PHE A 100 -5.46 -6.57 13.47
N SER A 101 -5.51 -5.72 14.49
CA SER A 101 -4.69 -5.87 15.71
C SER A 101 -4.95 -7.17 16.48
N GLN A 102 -6.11 -7.79 16.30
CA GLN A 102 -6.52 -9.03 16.96
C GLN A 102 -6.13 -10.30 16.18
N LEU A 103 -5.60 -10.17 14.96
CA LEU A 103 -5.17 -11.31 14.15
C LEU A 103 -3.94 -12.00 14.74
N SER A 104 -3.76 -13.28 14.42
CA SER A 104 -2.55 -14.01 14.77
C SER A 104 -1.33 -13.44 14.04
N GLU A 105 -0.15 -13.59 14.63
CA GLU A 105 1.10 -13.06 14.08
C GLU A 105 1.39 -13.61 12.68
N HIS A 106 1.08 -14.88 12.43
CA HIS A 106 1.23 -15.51 11.12
C HIS A 106 0.41 -14.80 10.03
N VAL A 107 -0.87 -14.48 10.31
CA VAL A 107 -1.74 -13.79 9.34
C VAL A 107 -1.29 -12.34 9.13
N GLN A 108 -0.85 -11.66 10.21
CA GLN A 108 -0.28 -10.32 10.09
C GLN A 108 0.99 -10.31 9.24
N ASN A 109 1.83 -11.34 9.34
CA ASN A 109 3.04 -11.49 8.53
C ASN A 109 2.69 -11.70 7.05
N ALA A 110 1.71 -12.54 6.73
CA ALA A 110 1.27 -12.72 5.34
C ALA A 110 0.73 -11.42 4.72
N CYS A 111 -0.02 -10.61 5.49
CA CYS A 111 -0.49 -9.30 5.04
C CYS A 111 0.68 -8.32 4.82
N TYR A 112 1.67 -8.35 5.69
CA TYR A 112 2.89 -7.54 5.59
C TYR A 112 3.73 -7.92 4.36
N GLU A 113 3.96 -9.22 4.14
CA GLU A 113 4.70 -9.72 2.98
C GLU A 113 4.01 -9.35 1.67
N ARG A 114 2.67 -9.48 1.60
CA ARG A 114 1.92 -9.06 0.41
C ARG A 114 2.10 -7.58 0.09
N ILE A 115 2.13 -6.71 1.11
CA ILE A 115 2.38 -5.28 0.90
C ILE A 115 3.78 -5.07 0.33
N LEU A 116 4.79 -5.75 0.89
CA LEU A 116 6.17 -5.65 0.39
C LEU A 116 6.28 -6.09 -1.08
N ASP A 117 5.58 -7.17 -1.47
CA ASP A 117 5.58 -7.67 -2.84
C ASP A 117 4.91 -6.68 -3.83
N GLN A 118 3.92 -5.92 -3.37
CA GLN A 118 3.24 -4.91 -4.19
C GLN A 118 3.97 -3.56 -4.25
N VAL A 119 5.01 -3.33 -3.43
CA VAL A 119 5.77 -2.08 -3.47
C VAL A 119 6.53 -2.00 -4.79
N ASN A 120 6.07 -1.10 -5.65
CA ASN A 120 6.75 -0.72 -6.88
C ASN A 120 7.32 0.70 -6.73
N SER A 121 8.12 1.13 -7.71
CA SER A 121 8.80 2.44 -7.60
C SER A 121 7.81 3.60 -7.51
N GLU A 122 6.66 3.53 -8.19
CA GLU A 122 5.64 4.58 -8.22
C GLU A 122 4.76 4.57 -6.95
N SER A 123 4.42 3.39 -6.43
CA SER A 123 3.57 3.18 -5.26
C SER A 123 4.31 3.37 -3.93
N ALA A 124 5.65 3.28 -3.93
CA ALA A 124 6.47 3.45 -2.73
C ALA A 124 6.25 4.80 -2.03
N LEU A 125 6.06 5.89 -2.79
CA LEU A 125 5.84 7.21 -2.22
C LEU A 125 4.43 7.36 -1.64
N GLN A 126 3.41 6.80 -2.29
CA GLN A 126 2.04 6.74 -1.76
C GLN A 126 2.01 5.91 -0.47
N LEU A 127 2.62 4.73 -0.46
CA LEU A 127 2.64 3.84 0.70
C LEU A 127 3.39 4.46 1.89
N LEU A 128 4.48 5.20 1.65
CA LEU A 128 5.22 5.90 2.70
C LEU A 128 4.35 6.99 3.36
N LEU A 129 3.60 7.75 2.55
CA LEU A 129 2.64 8.74 3.06
C LEU A 129 1.52 8.09 3.85
N ASP A 130 1.00 6.97 3.37
CA ASP A 130 -0.05 6.20 4.05
C ASP A 130 0.44 5.63 5.39
N CYS A 131 1.70 5.18 5.45
CA CYS A 131 2.34 4.74 6.69
C CYS A 131 2.42 5.89 7.72
N ASP A 132 2.88 7.07 7.31
CA ASP A 132 2.98 8.23 8.19
C ASP A 132 1.61 8.75 8.62
N ALA A 133 0.65 8.83 7.69
CA ALA A 133 -0.73 9.18 7.99
C ALA A 133 -1.35 8.20 9.00
N LEU A 134 -1.07 6.90 8.87
CA LEU A 134 -1.53 5.87 9.80
C LEU A 134 -0.90 6.03 11.19
N LEU A 135 0.41 6.28 11.26
CA LEU A 135 1.12 6.53 12.53
C LEU A 135 0.62 7.80 13.23
N LYS A 136 0.45 8.90 12.49
CA LYS A 136 -0.05 10.18 13.04
C LYS A 136 -1.52 10.12 13.46
N ARG A 137 -2.38 9.47 12.68
CA ARG A 137 -3.83 9.42 12.93
C ARG A 137 -4.24 8.37 13.97
N SER A 138 -3.38 7.41 14.29
CA SER A 138 -3.69 6.34 15.23
C SER A 138 -2.94 6.50 16.54
N ARG A 139 -3.57 7.18 17.51
CA ARG A 139 -3.04 7.37 18.88
C ARG A 139 -2.90 6.05 19.68
N THR A 140 -3.38 4.94 19.14
CA THR A 140 -3.50 3.64 19.83
C THR A 140 -3.26 2.47 18.88
N LEU A 141 -2.20 2.50 18.06
CA LEU A 141 -1.72 1.29 17.40
C LEU A 141 -1.07 0.38 18.42
N VAL A 142 -1.33 -0.93 18.31
CA VAL A 142 -0.60 -1.93 19.09
C VAL A 142 0.86 -1.91 18.64
N ALA A 143 1.80 -2.00 19.60
CA ALA A 143 3.24 -1.91 19.32
C ALA A 143 3.70 -2.84 18.19
N ALA A 144 3.15 -4.05 18.11
CA ALA A 144 3.47 -5.02 17.06
C ALA A 144 3.04 -4.58 15.65
N VAL A 145 1.96 -3.83 15.51
CA VAL A 145 1.52 -3.27 14.22
C VAL A 145 2.40 -2.08 13.86
N SER A 146 2.70 -1.20 14.83
CA SER A 146 3.57 -0.05 14.61
C SER A 146 4.98 -0.44 14.17
N THR A 147 5.55 -1.52 14.72
CA THR A 147 6.87 -2.00 14.27
C THR A 147 6.84 -2.53 12.84
N LYS A 148 5.76 -3.19 12.41
CA LYS A 148 5.58 -3.63 11.02
C LYS A 148 5.46 -2.43 10.08
N VAL A 149 4.66 -1.42 10.45
CA VAL A 149 4.52 -0.18 9.67
C VAL A 149 5.86 0.55 9.54
N ALA A 150 6.65 0.62 10.62
CA ALA A 150 7.99 1.19 10.59
C ALA A 150 8.92 0.43 9.62
N ARG A 151 8.89 -0.90 9.62
CA ARG A 151 9.66 -1.72 8.67
C ARG A 151 9.23 -1.53 7.22
N ILE A 152 7.92 -1.38 6.95
CA ILE A 152 7.42 -1.01 5.62
C ILE A 152 8.00 0.36 5.22
N SER A 153 7.98 1.34 6.12
CA SER A 153 8.52 2.67 5.82
C SER A 153 10.02 2.65 5.52
N GLU A 154 10.80 1.85 6.25
CA GLU A 154 12.24 1.66 5.99
C GLU A 154 12.47 1.04 4.61
N HIS A 155 11.72 -0.01 4.26
CA HIS A 155 11.80 -0.62 2.94
C HIS A 155 11.40 0.36 1.81
N CYS A 156 10.36 1.18 2.04
CA CYS A 156 9.97 2.22 1.10
C CYS A 156 11.10 3.25 0.92
N LEU A 157 11.76 3.68 2.01
CA LEU A 157 12.86 4.65 1.94
C LEU A 157 14.08 4.09 1.18
N GLU A 158 14.43 2.82 1.39
CA GLU A 158 15.48 2.15 0.61
C GLU A 158 15.13 2.09 -0.88
N ARG A 159 13.86 1.78 -1.21
CA ARG A 159 13.41 1.72 -2.61
C ARG A 159 13.37 3.09 -3.27
N ILE A 160 12.88 4.10 -2.57
CA ILE A 160 12.92 5.50 -3.00
C ILE A 160 14.35 5.94 -3.24
N GLY A 161 15.29 5.62 -2.34
CA GLY A 161 16.70 5.97 -2.51
C GLY A 161 17.40 5.30 -3.71
N ASN A 162 16.89 4.19 -4.23
CA ASN A 162 17.46 3.52 -5.39
C ASN A 162 16.93 4.06 -6.73
N ASN A 163 15.65 4.45 -6.78
CA ASN A 163 14.95 4.83 -8.01
C ASN A 163 14.31 6.23 -7.91
N PHE A 164 14.97 7.14 -7.20
CA PHE A 164 14.39 8.45 -6.89
C PHE A 164 14.16 9.31 -8.13
N ALA A 165 15.03 9.19 -9.15
CA ALA A 165 14.89 9.93 -10.40
C ALA A 165 13.61 9.56 -11.16
N ASP A 166 13.25 8.26 -11.15
CA ASP A 166 12.05 7.76 -11.79
C ASP A 166 10.78 8.18 -11.03
N ILE A 167 10.86 8.21 -9.69
CA ILE A 167 9.77 8.71 -8.83
C ILE A 167 9.51 10.20 -9.07
N LEU A 168 10.57 11.00 -9.19
CA LEU A 168 10.44 12.43 -9.50
C LEU A 168 9.85 12.66 -10.89
N ALA A 169 10.11 11.76 -11.84
CA ALA A 169 9.53 11.81 -13.19
C ALA A 169 8.08 11.30 -13.26
N SER A 170 7.60 10.60 -12.24
CA SER A 170 6.25 10.02 -12.24
C SER A 170 5.15 11.08 -12.21
N ASP A 171 4.05 10.81 -12.91
CA ASP A 171 2.86 11.65 -12.91
C ASP A 171 2.30 11.83 -11.49
N TYR A 172 2.46 10.82 -10.63
CA TYR A 172 2.02 10.88 -9.23
C TYR A 172 2.73 11.99 -8.44
N PHE A 173 4.05 12.15 -8.59
CA PHE A 173 4.80 13.24 -7.95
C PHE A 173 4.41 14.62 -8.48
N VAL A 174 4.17 14.73 -9.80
CA VAL A 174 3.66 15.95 -10.44
C VAL A 174 2.26 16.30 -9.92
N HIS A 175 1.38 15.32 -9.77
CA HIS A 175 0.04 15.49 -9.21
C HIS A 175 0.06 15.85 -7.72
N LEU A 176 0.98 15.29 -6.94
CA LEU A 176 1.20 15.68 -5.54
C LEU A 176 1.62 17.15 -5.41
N GLY A 177 2.48 17.64 -6.31
CA GLY A 177 2.85 19.06 -6.37
C GLY A 177 1.70 20.00 -6.75
N LYS A 178 0.74 19.50 -7.55
CA LYS A 178 -0.50 20.19 -7.94
C LYS A 178 -1.63 20.07 -6.89
N GLY A 179 -1.44 19.30 -5.81
CA GLY A 179 -2.48 18.96 -4.85
C GLY A 179 -2.30 19.60 -3.46
N PHE A 180 -3.42 19.77 -2.73
CA PHE A 180 -3.47 20.30 -1.36
C PHE A 180 -3.02 19.30 -0.25
N ALA A 181 -2.63 18.07 -0.60
CA ALA A 181 -2.34 16.98 0.35
C ALA A 181 -0.87 16.54 0.39
N PHE A 182 0.06 17.39 -0.09
CA PHE A 182 1.48 17.14 0.09
C PHE A 182 1.87 17.54 1.52
N ASP A 183 2.09 16.56 2.40
CA ASP A 183 2.64 16.78 3.74
C ASP A 183 4.13 17.18 3.63
N LEU A 184 4.37 18.39 3.13
CA LEU A 184 5.68 19.01 2.94
C LEU A 184 6.61 18.86 4.14
N PRO A 185 6.16 19.08 5.40
CA PRO A 185 7.05 18.94 6.55
C PRO A 185 7.58 17.51 6.71
N PHE A 186 6.74 16.50 6.44
CA PHE A 186 7.15 15.10 6.52
C PHE A 186 8.20 14.76 5.46
N PHE A 187 8.00 15.23 4.22
CA PHE A 187 9.01 15.05 3.18
C PHE A 187 10.30 15.81 3.49
N GLU A 188 10.23 17.07 3.92
CA GLU A 188 11.40 17.87 4.29
C GLU A 188 12.24 17.22 5.40
N ASP A 189 11.59 16.57 6.37
CA ASP A 189 12.27 15.82 7.43
C ASP A 189 12.92 14.52 6.93
N LEU A 190 12.33 13.88 5.91
CA LEU A 190 12.87 12.66 5.31
C LEU A 190 13.92 12.91 4.22
N LEU A 191 13.96 14.11 3.64
CA LEU A 191 14.91 14.49 2.58
C LEU A 191 16.36 14.21 2.96
N PRO A 192 16.86 14.57 4.16
CA PRO A 192 18.23 14.23 4.53
C PRO A 192 18.45 12.73 4.50
N THR A 193 17.56 11.92 5.06
CA THR A 193 17.71 10.45 5.12
C THR A 193 17.74 9.82 3.73
N VAL A 194 16.81 10.21 2.85
CA VAL A 194 16.78 9.74 1.45
C VAL A 194 18.02 10.20 0.70
N ILE A 195 18.45 11.46 0.92
CA ILE A 195 19.62 12.00 0.21
C ILE A 195 20.90 11.33 0.66
N HIS A 196 21.05 10.97 1.94
CA HIS A 196 22.20 10.22 2.45
C HIS A 196 22.20 8.75 2.00
N SER A 197 21.05 8.15 1.70
CA SER A 197 20.94 6.77 1.21
C SER A 197 21.09 6.63 -0.31
N LEU A 198 20.88 7.70 -1.09
CA LEU A 198 21.03 7.70 -2.55
C LEU A 198 22.41 7.16 -2.99
N GLN A 199 22.49 6.42 -4.09
CA GLN A 199 23.80 6.18 -4.72
C GLN A 199 24.26 7.41 -5.51
N LEU A 200 25.57 7.54 -5.73
CA LEU A 200 26.18 8.70 -6.40
C LEU A 200 25.67 8.89 -7.84
N GLU A 201 25.45 7.78 -8.54
CA GLU A 201 24.88 7.76 -9.90
C GLU A 201 23.42 8.22 -9.93
N GLU A 202 22.64 7.78 -8.95
CA GLU A 202 21.24 8.16 -8.80
C GLU A 202 21.09 9.63 -8.39
N ALA A 203 21.98 10.14 -7.53
CA ALA A 203 22.03 11.57 -7.17
C ALA A 203 22.25 12.49 -8.39
N CYS A 204 23.08 12.07 -9.35
CA CYS A 204 23.29 12.81 -10.60
C CYS A 204 22.04 12.79 -11.50
N ARG A 205 21.34 11.66 -11.60
CA ARG A 205 20.08 11.53 -12.37
C ARG A 205 18.97 12.38 -11.75
N VAL A 206 18.87 12.36 -10.43
CA VAL A 206 17.95 13.20 -9.65
C VAL A 206 18.19 14.68 -9.93
N LEU A 207 19.44 15.16 -9.90
CA LEU A 207 19.74 16.56 -10.21
C LEU A 207 19.35 16.98 -11.63
N ALA A 208 19.61 16.12 -12.63
CA ALA A 208 19.18 16.38 -14.00
C ALA A 208 17.65 16.48 -14.10
N LYS A 209 16.92 15.57 -13.44
CA LYS A 209 15.46 15.57 -13.44
C LYS A 209 14.84 16.71 -12.63
N LEU A 210 15.45 17.14 -11.55
CA LEU A 210 15.01 18.32 -10.80
C LEU A 210 15.18 19.60 -11.61
N ALA A 211 16.23 19.71 -12.43
CA ALA A 211 16.41 20.84 -13.34
C ALA A 211 15.32 20.87 -14.42
N GLU A 212 14.96 19.71 -14.99
CA GLU A 212 13.83 19.56 -15.92
C GLU A 212 12.50 19.92 -15.26
N LEU A 213 12.22 19.40 -14.06
CA LEU A 213 10.99 19.71 -13.31
C LEU A 213 10.90 21.19 -12.96
N LYS A 214 12.00 21.83 -12.55
CA LYS A 214 12.04 23.27 -12.27
C LYS A 214 11.73 24.09 -13.53
N ALA A 215 12.19 23.65 -14.70
CA ALA A 215 11.89 24.29 -15.99
C ALA A 215 10.43 24.06 -16.42
N LEU A 216 9.88 22.87 -16.19
CA LEU A 216 8.47 22.57 -16.46
C LEU A 216 7.54 23.39 -15.56
N VAL A 217 7.81 23.43 -14.26
CA VAL A 217 7.03 24.23 -13.30
C VAL A 217 7.12 25.72 -13.65
N SER A 218 8.30 26.26 -13.95
CA SER A 218 8.43 27.67 -14.35
C SER A 218 7.73 28.00 -15.67
N SER A 219 7.60 27.04 -16.60
CA SER A 219 6.86 27.19 -17.86
C SER A 219 5.33 27.06 -17.71
N GLN A 220 4.85 26.28 -16.73
CA GLN A 220 3.40 26.15 -16.48
C GLN A 220 2.85 27.33 -15.68
N ILE A 221 3.69 27.96 -14.84
CA ILE A 221 3.35 29.18 -14.09
C ILE A 221 3.03 30.35 -15.03
N SER A 222 3.70 30.47 -16.18
CA SER A 222 3.41 31.52 -17.17
C SER A 222 2.13 31.28 -17.98
N SER A 223 1.47 30.12 -17.85
CA SER A 223 0.25 29.75 -18.58
C SER A 223 -1.06 29.90 -17.78
N ASN A 224 -1.01 30.38 -16.54
CA ASN A 224 -2.19 30.78 -15.73
C ASN A 224 -3.14 29.64 -15.31
N ASP A 225 -2.66 28.41 -15.18
CA ASP A 225 -3.40 27.32 -14.49
C ASP A 225 -3.10 27.35 -12.98
N GLU A 226 -4.04 27.93 -12.20
CA GLU A 226 -3.99 28.16 -10.74
C GLU A 226 -4.03 26.88 -9.87
N THR A 227 -3.19 25.87 -10.10
CA THR A 227 -3.25 24.61 -9.32
C THR A 227 -1.96 24.20 -8.63
N TRP A 228 -0.90 25.00 -8.60
CA TRP A 228 0.32 24.63 -7.89
C TRP A 228 0.37 25.28 -6.51
N ASN A 229 0.76 24.53 -5.48
CA ASN A 229 1.08 25.10 -4.16
C ASN A 229 2.46 25.79 -4.23
N GLU A 230 2.47 26.88 -4.98
CA GLU A 230 3.59 27.43 -5.76
C GLU A 230 4.84 27.70 -4.91
N VAL A 231 4.67 28.36 -3.75
CA VAL A 231 5.81 28.82 -2.94
C VAL A 231 6.46 27.67 -2.17
N ARG A 232 5.66 26.74 -1.64
CA ARG A 232 6.17 25.65 -0.79
C ARG A 232 6.80 24.54 -1.62
N PHE A 233 6.20 24.19 -2.75
CA PHE A 233 6.75 23.18 -3.65
C PHE A 233 8.04 23.67 -4.33
N LEU A 234 8.13 24.94 -4.73
CA LEU A 234 9.36 25.52 -5.25
C LEU A 234 10.47 25.62 -4.19
N HIS A 235 10.12 25.93 -2.93
CA HIS A 235 11.08 25.90 -1.82
C HIS A 235 11.60 24.48 -1.58
N PHE A 236 10.70 23.49 -1.56
CA PHE A 236 11.03 22.08 -1.45
C PHE A 236 12.00 21.62 -2.55
N LEU A 237 11.73 21.95 -3.81
CA LEU A 237 12.61 21.61 -4.93
C LEU A 237 13.98 22.29 -4.83
N LYS A 238 14.05 23.56 -4.39
CA LYS A 238 15.32 24.26 -4.15
C LYS A 238 16.12 23.60 -3.03
N ARG A 239 15.45 23.26 -1.93
CA ARG A 239 16.08 22.61 -0.79
C ARG A 239 16.63 21.24 -1.15
N LEU A 240 15.88 20.48 -1.94
CA LEU A 240 16.28 19.18 -2.44
C LEU A 240 17.50 19.30 -3.36
N TYR A 241 17.51 20.29 -4.25
CA TYR A 241 18.66 20.60 -5.10
C TYR A 241 19.92 20.94 -4.27
N GLU A 242 19.80 21.82 -3.27
CA GLU A 242 20.91 22.20 -2.37
C GLU A 242 21.50 21.00 -1.60
N LEU A 243 20.63 20.11 -1.12
CA LEU A 243 21.06 18.93 -0.35
C LEU A 243 21.74 17.88 -1.25
N CYS A 244 21.22 17.66 -2.47
CA CYS A 244 21.87 16.79 -3.45
C CYS A 244 23.23 17.36 -3.90
N ASP A 245 23.32 18.67 -4.14
CA ASP A 245 24.56 19.34 -4.54
C ASP A 245 25.61 19.31 -3.42
N SER A 246 25.23 19.59 -2.17
CA SER A 246 26.13 19.49 -1.02
C SER A 246 26.70 18.09 -0.83
N ARG A 247 25.91 17.04 -1.11
CA ARG A 247 26.37 15.65 -1.01
C ARG A 247 27.31 15.27 -2.15
N LEU A 248 27.03 15.71 -3.37
CA LEU A 248 27.94 15.52 -4.50
C LEU A 248 29.26 16.24 -4.28
N ILE A 249 29.26 17.46 -3.75
CA ILE A 249 30.48 18.21 -3.43
C ILE A 249 31.30 17.49 -2.36
N HIS A 250 30.65 16.99 -1.31
CA HIS A 250 31.31 16.23 -0.24
C HIS A 250 31.95 14.93 -0.77
N HIS A 251 31.25 14.15 -1.60
CA HIS A 251 31.84 12.93 -2.18
C HIS A 251 32.79 13.20 -3.36
N ALA A 252 32.66 14.31 -4.10
CA ALA A 252 33.64 14.73 -5.10
C ALA A 252 35.00 15.02 -4.45
N SER A 253 35.00 15.63 -3.25
CA SER A 253 36.23 15.82 -2.47
C SER A 253 36.85 14.50 -1.98
N GLN A 254 36.05 13.46 -1.77
CA GLN A 254 36.55 12.12 -1.42
C GLN A 254 37.16 11.39 -2.62
N VAL A 255 36.58 11.54 -3.82
CA VAL A 255 37.11 10.94 -5.06
C VAL A 255 38.45 11.58 -5.47
N VAL A 256 38.63 12.89 -5.26
CA VAL A 256 39.90 13.58 -5.54
C VAL A 256 41.02 13.15 -4.58
N ASN A 257 40.69 12.74 -3.35
CA ASN A 257 41.68 12.29 -2.36
C ASN A 257 42.05 10.80 -2.46
N CYS A 258 41.43 10.02 -3.34
CA CYS A 258 41.80 8.62 -3.59
C CYS A 258 42.81 8.44 -4.75
N HIS A 259 43.24 9.53 -5.40
CA HIS A 259 44.19 9.52 -6.51
C HIS A 259 45.60 10.03 -6.15
N ASN A 260 45.96 10.06 -4.85
CA ASN A 260 47.33 10.35 -4.40
C ASN A 260 47.95 9.15 -3.67
#